data_AF-A0A1I4NYA6-F1
#
_entry.id   AF-A0A1I4NYA6-F1
#
_cell.length_a   1.000
_cell.length_b   1.000
_cell.length_c   1.000
_cell.angle_alpha   90.00
_cell.angle_beta   90.00
_cell.angle_gamma   90.00
#
_symmetry.space_group_name_H-M   'P 1'
#
loop_
_entity.id
_entity.type
_entity.pdbx_description
1 polymer ?
#
loop_
_entity_poly.entity_id
_entity_poly.type
_entity_poly.pdbx_seq_one_letter_code
_entity_poly.pdbx_strand_id
1 'polypeptide(L)'
;MDLNRKFLYEKQNRIIVEEFEEDSEEEFETENFSELIKYTFPGYIIGLMTGVLLDVYGYQRSPIGQWLVRTLAGEGESIFEGFYSVKQHFKPSAQTMAEAYGWGKLFGIAVPWVIDLGSRLAGVDVYGIEGFYIPYFYSLSDQIGANISGMLFLKRKEGTWDAAFERYIRHPVMLASLAVIFIVPLGLLSSRVLGFSPTTQTFTALEAIAANLCWIPPLVGWYVERKK
;
A
#
# COMPACT_ATOMS: atom_id res chain seq x y z
N MET A 1 -40.05 -35.33 4.39
CA MET A 1 -39.68 -34.71 3.09
C MET A 1 -38.56 -33.66 3.22
N ASP A 2 -37.92 -33.53 4.39
CA ASP A 2 -36.96 -32.44 4.69
C ASP A 2 -35.46 -32.81 4.64
N LEU A 3 -35.10 -34.07 4.84
CA LEU A 3 -33.68 -34.49 4.87
C LEU A 3 -32.97 -34.31 3.52
N ASN A 4 -33.67 -34.55 2.41
CA ASN A 4 -33.08 -34.46 1.08
C ASN A 4 -32.82 -33.01 0.65
N ARG A 5 -33.62 -32.06 1.16
CA ARG A 5 -33.48 -30.63 0.85
C ARG A 5 -32.32 -29.99 1.62
N LYS A 6 -32.10 -30.42 2.86
CA LYS A 6 -30.98 -29.98 3.70
C LYS A 6 -29.63 -30.49 3.18
N PHE A 7 -29.58 -31.74 2.73
CA PHE A 7 -28.37 -32.33 2.13
C PHE A 7 -28.00 -31.67 0.79
N LEU A 8 -28.99 -31.32 -0.04
CA LEU A 8 -28.77 -30.57 -1.27
C LEU A 8 -28.27 -29.14 -0.98
N TYR A 9 -28.81 -28.47 0.03
CA TYR A 9 -28.34 -27.15 0.45
C TYR A 9 -26.91 -27.16 1.00
N GLU A 10 -26.55 -28.14 1.83
CA GLU A 10 -25.19 -28.28 2.36
C GLU A 10 -24.19 -28.65 1.25
N LYS A 11 -24.59 -29.50 0.30
CA LYS A 11 -23.76 -29.85 -0.85
C LYS A 11 -23.58 -28.67 -1.80
N GLN A 12 -24.62 -27.88 -2.03
CA GLN A 12 -24.56 -26.68 -2.86
C GLN A 12 -23.76 -25.57 -2.18
N ASN A 13 -23.89 -25.37 -0.87
CA ASN A 13 -23.01 -24.47 -0.11
C ASN A 13 -21.55 -24.95 -0.11
N ARG A 14 -21.29 -26.26 -0.04
CA ARG A 14 -19.91 -26.77 -0.14
C ARG A 14 -19.30 -26.55 -1.50
N ILE A 15 -20.04 -26.80 -2.58
CA ILE A 15 -19.57 -26.55 -3.95
C ILE A 15 -19.34 -25.05 -4.16
N ILE A 16 -20.27 -24.20 -3.69
CA ILE A 16 -20.08 -22.74 -3.74
C ILE A 16 -18.86 -22.31 -2.92
N VAL A 17 -18.58 -22.93 -1.77
CA VAL A 17 -17.42 -22.62 -0.92
C VAL A 17 -16.10 -23.12 -1.53
N GLU A 18 -16.07 -24.31 -2.13
CA GLU A 18 -14.89 -24.86 -2.83
C GLU A 18 -14.59 -24.05 -4.11
N GLU A 19 -15.61 -23.72 -4.91
CA GLU A 19 -15.50 -22.86 -6.08
C GLU A 19 -15.16 -21.40 -5.67
N PHE A 20 -15.57 -20.96 -4.46
CA PHE A 20 -15.17 -19.67 -3.86
C PHE A 20 -13.72 -19.63 -3.39
N GLU A 21 -13.21 -20.73 -2.82
CA GLU A 21 -11.80 -20.83 -2.45
C GLU A 21 -10.95 -20.84 -3.71
N GLU A 22 -11.32 -21.60 -4.75
CA GLU A 22 -10.65 -21.61 -6.05
C GLU A 22 -10.69 -20.25 -6.76
N ASP A 23 -11.81 -19.53 -6.87
CA ASP A 23 -11.84 -18.21 -7.55
C ASP A 23 -11.11 -17.12 -6.74
N SER A 24 -11.14 -17.21 -5.41
CA SER A 24 -10.37 -16.29 -4.56
C SER A 24 -8.89 -16.63 -4.49
N GLU A 25 -8.52 -17.89 -4.72
CA GLU A 25 -7.15 -18.32 -4.88
C GLU A 25 -6.66 -17.97 -6.29
N GLU A 26 -7.40 -18.21 -7.38
CA GLU A 26 -7.01 -17.91 -8.77
C GLU A 26 -6.84 -16.39 -9.06
N GLU A 27 -7.69 -15.52 -8.51
CA GLU A 27 -7.58 -14.06 -8.73
C GLU A 27 -6.47 -13.42 -7.88
N PHE A 28 -6.07 -14.06 -6.77
CA PHE A 28 -4.89 -13.70 -5.96
C PHE A 28 -3.61 -14.45 -6.38
N GLU A 29 -3.71 -15.60 -7.05
CA GLU A 29 -2.59 -16.45 -7.52
C GLU A 29 -1.82 -15.82 -8.69
N THR A 30 -2.35 -14.74 -9.28
CA THR A 30 -1.61 -13.94 -10.27
C THR A 30 -0.84 -12.75 -9.68
N GLU A 31 -0.97 -12.46 -8.38
CA GLU A 31 -0.08 -11.54 -7.68
C GLU A 31 1.11 -12.34 -7.15
N ASN A 32 2.20 -12.40 -7.92
CA ASN A 32 3.49 -12.84 -7.40
C ASN A 32 3.90 -11.89 -6.25
N PHE A 33 3.49 -12.15 -5.01
CA PHE A 33 3.87 -11.36 -3.83
C PHE A 33 5.39 -11.30 -3.66
N SER A 34 6.10 -12.33 -4.13
CA SER A 34 7.56 -12.36 -4.21
C SER A 34 8.13 -11.38 -5.25
N GLU A 35 7.37 -10.97 -6.26
CA GLU A 35 7.75 -9.92 -7.21
C GLU A 35 7.54 -8.53 -6.62
N LEU A 36 6.48 -8.29 -5.83
CA LEU A 36 6.23 -7.01 -5.16
C LEU A 36 7.43 -6.56 -4.30
N ILE A 37 7.97 -7.47 -3.48
CA ILE A 37 9.16 -7.24 -2.64
C ILE A 37 10.40 -6.85 -3.49
N LYS A 38 10.52 -7.35 -4.72
CA LYS A 38 11.64 -7.01 -5.62
C LYS A 38 11.55 -5.57 -6.13
N TYR A 39 10.36 -4.95 -6.12
CA TYR A 39 10.16 -3.57 -6.58
C TYR A 39 10.27 -2.55 -5.45
N THR A 40 9.97 -2.94 -4.21
CA THR A 40 10.14 -2.09 -3.02
C THR A 40 11.62 -1.77 -2.75
N PHE A 41 12.49 -2.78 -2.80
CA PHE A 41 13.90 -2.65 -2.39
C PHE A 41 14.72 -1.65 -3.25
N PRO A 42 14.58 -1.63 -4.59
CA PRO A 42 15.18 -0.59 -5.42
C PRO A 42 14.77 0.83 -5.05
N GLY A 43 13.49 1.05 -4.69
CA GLY A 43 12.99 2.34 -4.22
C GLY A 43 13.74 2.84 -2.99
N TYR A 44 13.90 1.97 -1.99
CA TYR A 44 14.64 2.30 -0.77
C TYR A 44 16.11 2.63 -1.05
N ILE A 45 16.79 1.83 -1.87
CA ILE A 45 18.19 2.07 -2.23
C ILE A 45 18.33 3.41 -2.95
N ILE A 46 17.51 3.65 -3.98
CA ILE A 46 17.60 4.86 -4.80
C ILE A 46 17.26 6.09 -3.95
N GLY A 47 16.18 6.04 -3.16
CA GLY A 47 15.82 7.14 -2.26
C GLY A 47 16.89 7.47 -1.23
N LEU A 48 17.52 6.45 -0.63
CA LEU A 48 18.63 6.64 0.31
C LEU A 48 19.87 7.22 -0.37
N MET A 49 20.26 6.69 -1.53
CA MET A 49 21.38 7.23 -2.33
C MET A 49 21.12 8.69 -2.73
N THR A 50 19.93 9.02 -3.19
CA THR A 50 19.53 10.39 -3.52
C THR A 50 19.63 11.29 -2.29
N GLY A 51 19.18 10.82 -1.12
CA GLY A 51 19.30 11.56 0.13
C GLY A 51 20.75 11.88 0.49
N VAL A 52 21.62 10.87 0.46
CA VAL A 52 23.06 11.04 0.75
C VAL A 52 23.70 12.02 -0.24
N LEU A 53 23.42 11.89 -1.54
CA LEU A 53 23.99 12.79 -2.55
C LEU A 53 23.54 14.24 -2.32
N LEU A 54 22.25 14.47 -2.10
CA LEU A 54 21.73 15.81 -1.84
C LEU A 54 22.34 16.43 -0.59
N ASP A 55 22.55 15.64 0.46
CA ASP A 55 23.23 16.11 1.67
C ASP A 55 24.69 16.48 1.40
N VAL A 56 25.42 15.69 0.60
CA VAL A 56 26.82 15.97 0.21
C VAL A 56 26.93 17.27 -0.60
N TYR A 57 25.96 17.55 -1.48
CA TYR A 57 25.92 18.76 -2.29
C TYR A 57 25.35 20.00 -1.57
N GLY A 58 24.98 19.89 -0.29
CA GLY A 58 24.50 21.04 0.49
C GLY A 58 22.99 21.32 0.38
N TYR A 59 22.20 20.35 -0.09
CA TYR A 59 20.74 20.46 -0.26
C TYR A 59 19.94 19.84 0.89
N GLN A 60 20.49 19.83 2.12
CA GLN A 60 19.92 19.11 3.27
C GLN A 60 18.46 19.47 3.57
N ARG A 61 18.08 20.75 3.35
CA ARG A 61 16.74 21.30 3.61
C ARG A 61 15.99 21.74 2.35
N SER A 62 16.46 21.31 1.18
CA SER A 62 15.77 21.61 -0.08
C SER A 62 14.37 21.00 -0.08
N PRO A 63 13.30 21.80 -0.25
CA PRO A 63 11.93 21.27 -0.34
C PRO A 63 11.75 20.31 -1.49
N ILE A 64 12.36 20.63 -2.65
CA ILE A 64 12.36 19.77 -3.84
C ILE A 64 13.15 18.50 -3.57
N GLY A 65 14.28 18.60 -2.85
CA GLY A 65 15.07 17.45 -2.42
C GLY A 65 14.27 16.50 -1.53
N GLN A 66 13.54 17.03 -0.55
CA GLN A 66 12.72 16.23 0.36
C GLN A 66 11.56 15.55 -0.37
N TRP A 67 10.87 16.30 -1.24
CA TRP A 67 9.82 15.76 -2.09
C TRP A 67 10.34 14.59 -2.94
N LEU A 68 11.50 14.77 -3.59
CA LEU A 68 12.11 13.73 -4.44
C LEU A 68 12.47 12.50 -3.63
N VAL A 69 13.15 12.68 -2.49
CA VAL A 69 13.58 11.58 -1.62
C VAL A 69 12.38 10.83 -1.07
N ARG A 70 11.35 11.51 -0.56
CA ARG A 70 10.13 10.87 -0.06
C ARG A 70 9.39 10.11 -1.15
N THR A 71 9.34 10.65 -2.37
CA THR A 71 8.73 9.97 -3.52
C THR A 71 9.48 8.68 -3.84
N LEU A 72 10.82 8.71 -3.90
CA LEU A 72 11.62 7.53 -4.24
C LEU A 72 11.62 6.48 -3.13
N ALA A 73 11.75 6.92 -1.87
CA ALA A 73 11.86 6.05 -0.71
C ALA A 73 10.49 5.52 -0.22
N GLY A 74 9.45 6.35 -0.31
CA GLY A 74 8.09 6.02 0.15
C GLY A 74 7.23 5.39 -0.94
N GLU A 75 7.26 5.91 -2.17
CA GLU A 75 6.41 5.46 -3.28
C GLU A 75 7.19 4.67 -4.35
N GLY A 76 8.45 4.31 -4.09
CA GLY A 76 9.31 3.66 -5.08
C GLY A 76 8.72 2.37 -5.63
N GLU A 77 8.14 1.54 -4.77
CA GLU A 77 7.44 0.31 -5.16
C GLU A 77 6.35 0.59 -6.21
N SER A 78 5.41 1.49 -5.86
CA SER A 78 4.30 1.91 -6.73
C SER A 78 4.77 2.47 -8.07
N ILE A 79 5.88 3.22 -8.08
CA ILE A 79 6.47 3.78 -9.30
C ILE A 79 7.08 2.68 -10.18
N PHE A 80 7.86 1.77 -9.59
CA PHE A 80 8.51 0.69 -10.35
C PHE A 80 7.50 -0.32 -10.89
N GLU A 81 6.49 -0.65 -10.11
CA GLU A 81 5.39 -1.52 -10.54
C GLU A 81 4.51 -0.84 -11.60
N GLY A 82 4.20 0.45 -11.43
CA GLY A 82 3.49 1.25 -12.43
C GLY A 82 4.24 1.31 -13.77
N PHE A 83 5.56 1.48 -13.74
CA PHE A 83 6.38 1.45 -14.95
C PHE A 83 6.44 0.06 -15.59
N TYR A 84 6.52 -1.00 -14.79
CA TYR A 84 6.56 -2.38 -15.27
C TYR A 84 5.24 -2.81 -15.92
N SER A 85 4.10 -2.49 -15.29
CA SER A 85 2.75 -2.77 -15.80
C SER A 85 2.45 -2.02 -17.11
N VAL A 86 2.92 -0.77 -17.25
CA VAL A 86 2.85 -0.01 -18.51
C VAL A 86 3.74 -0.62 -19.59
N LYS A 87 4.93 -1.12 -19.24
CA LYS A 87 5.85 -1.75 -20.21
C LYS A 87 5.31 -3.10 -20.72
N GLN A 88 4.58 -3.84 -19.88
CA GLN A 88 3.94 -5.10 -20.26
C GLN A 88 2.73 -4.90 -21.19
N HIS A 89 2.15 -3.68 -21.20
CA HIS A 89 1.03 -3.25 -22.04
C HIS A 89 1.36 -2.99 -23.53
N PHE A 90 2.58 -3.23 -24.00
CA PHE A 90 2.89 -3.24 -25.44
C PHE A 90 2.47 -4.54 -26.16
N LYS A 91 1.61 -5.36 -25.54
CA LYS A 91 0.88 -6.44 -26.22
C LYS A 91 -0.61 -6.06 -26.31
N PRO A 92 -1.20 -6.01 -27.52
CA PRO A 92 -2.55 -5.51 -27.71
C PRO A 92 -3.56 -6.59 -27.31
N SER A 93 -4.13 -6.53 -26.11
CA SER A 93 -5.51 -6.97 -25.86
C SER A 93 -5.95 -6.71 -24.42
N ALA A 94 -7.18 -6.19 -24.32
CA ALA A 94 -8.05 -6.14 -23.16
C ALA A 94 -7.72 -5.12 -22.05
N GLN A 95 -8.45 -3.98 -22.10
CA GLN A 95 -8.76 -3.16 -20.93
C GLN A 95 -9.34 -4.08 -19.83
N THR A 96 -8.52 -4.42 -18.84
CA THR A 96 -8.83 -5.35 -17.75
C THR A 96 -8.55 -4.66 -16.42
N MET A 97 -9.02 -5.20 -15.29
CA MET A 97 -8.92 -4.60 -13.94
C MET A 97 -7.56 -3.97 -13.60
N ALA A 98 -6.46 -4.46 -14.18
CA ALA A 98 -5.12 -3.90 -14.10
C ALA A 98 -5.03 -2.40 -14.49
N GLU A 99 -5.84 -1.92 -15.45
CA GLU A 99 -5.85 -0.52 -15.87
C GLU A 99 -6.47 0.38 -14.77
N ALA A 100 -7.57 -0.07 -14.14
CA ALA A 100 -8.19 0.62 -13.02
C ALA A 100 -7.29 0.62 -11.76
N TYR A 101 -6.57 -0.46 -11.53
CA TYR A 101 -5.58 -0.57 -10.45
C TYR A 101 -4.37 0.34 -10.70
N GLY A 102 -3.88 0.41 -11.94
CA GLY A 102 -2.80 1.32 -12.35
C GLY A 102 -3.18 2.80 -12.21
N TRP A 103 -4.41 3.18 -12.57
CA TRP A 103 -4.93 4.53 -12.31
C TRP A 103 -5.04 4.81 -10.81
N GLY A 104 -5.52 3.85 -10.01
CA GLY A 104 -5.57 3.95 -8.55
C GLY A 104 -4.21 4.22 -7.91
N LYS A 105 -3.15 3.55 -8.37
CA LYS A 105 -1.76 3.77 -7.92
C LYS A 105 -1.20 5.13 -8.37
N LEU A 106 -1.47 5.54 -9.61
CA LEU A 106 -1.10 6.87 -10.11
C LEU A 106 -1.76 8.01 -9.32
N PHE A 107 -3.05 7.89 -9.00
CA PHE A 107 -3.73 8.84 -8.13
C PHE A 107 -3.23 8.77 -6.68
N GLY A 108 -2.90 7.56 -6.21
CA GLY A 108 -2.29 7.32 -4.90
C GLY A 108 -0.98 8.09 -4.71
N ILE A 109 -0.11 8.13 -5.72
CA ILE A 109 1.16 8.88 -5.70
C ILE A 109 0.95 10.40 -5.70
N ALA A 110 -0.10 10.88 -6.37
CA ALA A 110 -0.37 12.32 -6.48
C ALA A 110 -0.88 12.94 -5.18
N VAL A 111 -1.62 12.18 -4.36
CA VAL A 111 -2.18 12.66 -3.09
C VAL A 111 -1.10 13.14 -2.11
N PRO A 112 -0.03 12.37 -1.79
CA PRO A 112 1.08 12.83 -0.95
C PRO A 112 1.71 14.12 -1.45
N TRP A 113 1.84 14.30 -2.77
CA TRP A 113 2.45 15.49 -3.36
C TRP A 113 1.61 16.73 -3.10
N VAL A 114 0.29 16.63 -3.28
CA VAL A 114 -0.65 17.71 -3.00
C VAL A 114 -0.64 18.06 -1.52
N ILE A 115 -0.61 17.04 -0.66
CA ILE A 115 -0.56 17.23 0.80
C ILE A 115 0.75 17.92 1.21
N ASP A 116 1.91 17.46 0.75
CA ASP A 116 3.21 18.07 1.09
C ASP A 116 3.28 19.51 0.60
N LEU A 117 2.95 19.76 -0.67
CA LEU A 117 2.93 21.11 -1.23
C LEU A 117 1.95 22.02 -0.47
N GLY A 118 0.72 21.58 -0.25
CA GLY A 118 -0.29 22.33 0.48
C GLY A 118 0.14 22.65 1.92
N SER A 119 0.77 21.70 2.59
CA SER A 119 1.29 21.88 3.96
C SER A 119 2.39 22.94 4.01
N ARG A 120 3.33 22.91 3.06
CA ARG A 120 4.38 23.93 2.95
C ARG A 120 3.80 25.30 2.64
N LEU A 121 2.83 25.39 1.74
CA LEU A 121 2.16 26.64 1.40
C LEU A 121 1.35 27.20 2.60
N ALA A 122 0.83 26.33 3.46
CA ALA A 122 0.16 26.69 4.71
C ALA A 122 1.13 27.05 5.85
N GLY A 123 2.45 26.94 5.65
CA GLY A 123 3.45 27.28 6.64
C GLY A 123 3.68 26.21 7.72
N VAL A 124 3.24 24.97 7.48
CA VAL A 124 3.44 23.84 8.41
C VAL A 124 4.93 23.58 8.60
N ASP A 125 5.35 23.36 9.85
CA ASP A 125 6.71 22.90 10.12
C ASP A 125 6.85 21.42 9.73
N VAL A 126 7.32 21.20 8.49
CA VAL A 126 7.56 19.88 7.90
C VAL A 126 8.61 19.07 8.68
N TYR A 127 9.46 19.73 9.46
CA TYR A 127 10.51 19.07 10.25
C TYR A 127 10.04 18.75 11.67
N GLY A 128 9.08 19.52 12.17
CA GLY A 128 8.51 19.37 13.51
C GLY A 128 7.41 18.32 13.60
N ILE A 129 6.70 18.37 14.74
CA ILE A 129 5.58 17.48 15.05
C ILE A 129 4.45 17.68 14.04
N GLU A 130 4.20 18.92 13.62
CA GLU A 130 3.09 19.24 12.70
C GLU A 130 3.19 18.47 11.38
N GLY A 131 4.39 18.35 10.82
CA GLY A 131 4.63 17.65 9.55
C GLY A 131 4.66 16.12 9.59
N PHE A 132 4.36 15.47 10.72
CA PHE A 132 4.50 14.00 10.87
C PHE A 132 3.66 13.19 9.87
N TYR A 133 2.53 13.75 9.42
CA TYR A 133 1.62 13.07 8.49
C TYR A 133 2.12 13.06 7.05
N ILE A 134 3.08 13.92 6.69
CA ILE A 134 3.61 13.98 5.33
C ILE A 134 4.30 12.66 4.95
N PRO A 135 5.32 12.16 5.68
CA PRO A 135 5.92 10.86 5.38
C PRO A 135 4.92 9.70 5.49
N TYR A 136 3.90 9.81 6.36
CA TYR A 136 2.82 8.81 6.44
C TYR A 136 2.09 8.65 5.10
N PHE A 137 1.64 9.76 4.49
CA PHE A 137 0.93 9.66 3.21
C PHE A 137 1.85 9.17 2.09
N TYR A 138 3.11 9.61 2.05
CA TYR A 138 4.10 9.12 1.08
C TYR A 138 4.41 7.63 1.15
N SER A 139 4.16 7.00 2.29
CA SER A 139 4.52 5.60 2.51
C SER A 139 3.32 4.66 2.54
N LEU A 140 2.08 5.18 2.57
CA LEU A 140 0.88 4.37 2.80
C LEU A 140 -0.35 4.75 1.96
N SER A 141 -0.24 5.73 1.05
CA SER A 141 -1.39 6.12 0.21
C SER A 141 -1.89 4.97 -0.67
N ASP A 142 -0.98 4.12 -1.12
CA ASP A 142 -1.24 2.86 -1.81
C ASP A 142 -2.07 1.89 -0.96
N GLN A 143 -1.67 1.62 0.28
CA GLN A 143 -2.36 0.72 1.20
C GLN A 143 -3.74 1.25 1.59
N ILE A 144 -3.88 2.56 1.80
CA ILE A 144 -5.18 3.19 2.06
C ILE A 144 -6.09 2.97 0.85
N GLY A 145 -5.59 3.22 -0.36
CA GLY A 145 -6.31 2.98 -1.61
C GLY A 145 -6.72 1.52 -1.79
N ALA A 146 -5.81 0.58 -1.50
CA ALA A 146 -6.06 -0.86 -1.56
C ALA A 146 -7.14 -1.29 -0.55
N ASN A 147 -7.13 -0.78 0.68
CA ASN A 147 -8.15 -1.10 1.67
C ASN A 147 -9.54 -0.59 1.28
N ILE A 148 -9.63 0.65 0.79
CA ILE A 148 -10.90 1.23 0.34
C ILE A 148 -11.43 0.43 -0.85
N SER A 149 -10.58 0.14 -1.83
CA SER A 149 -10.95 -0.60 -3.03
C SER A 149 -11.37 -2.03 -2.70
N GLY A 150 -10.63 -2.72 -1.83
CA GLY A 150 -10.96 -4.06 -1.34
C GLY A 150 -12.31 -4.08 -0.60
N MET A 151 -12.57 -3.09 0.25
CA MET A 151 -13.87 -2.99 0.93
C MET A 151 -15.04 -2.74 -0.05
N LEU A 152 -14.84 -1.89 -1.05
CA LEU A 152 -15.85 -1.63 -2.09
C LEU A 152 -16.09 -2.87 -2.98
N PHE A 153 -15.03 -3.63 -3.27
CA PHE A 153 -15.13 -4.90 -3.99
C PHE A 153 -15.95 -5.92 -3.19
N LEU A 154 -15.63 -6.11 -1.90
CA LEU A 154 -16.39 -6.99 -1.01
C LEU A 154 -17.86 -6.58 -0.93
N LYS A 155 -18.15 -5.28 -0.84
CA LYS A 155 -19.53 -4.76 -0.88
C LYS A 155 -20.25 -5.14 -2.18
N ARG A 156 -19.58 -5.00 -3.34
CA ARG A 156 -20.16 -5.37 -4.64
C ARG A 156 -20.42 -6.87 -4.74
N LYS A 157 -19.55 -7.70 -4.16
CA LYS A 157 -19.65 -9.16 -4.17
C LYS A 157 -20.73 -9.68 -3.22
N GLU A 158 -20.76 -9.19 -1.99
CA GLU A 158 -21.67 -9.64 -0.94
C GLU A 158 -23.06 -8.98 -0.99
N GLY A 159 -23.22 -7.92 -1.79
CA GLY A 159 -24.47 -7.17 -1.97
C GLY A 159 -24.90 -6.33 -0.76
N THR A 160 -24.38 -6.60 0.43
CA THR A 160 -24.68 -5.90 1.68
C THR A 160 -23.39 -5.47 2.41
N TRP A 161 -23.50 -4.39 3.20
CA TRP A 161 -22.36 -3.86 3.95
C TRP A 161 -21.96 -4.76 5.13
N ASP A 162 -22.94 -5.40 5.78
CA ASP A 162 -22.68 -6.24 6.95
C ASP A 162 -21.87 -7.49 6.58
N ALA A 163 -22.27 -8.18 5.50
CA ALA A 163 -21.54 -9.35 5.00
C ALA A 163 -20.14 -8.98 4.47
N ALA A 164 -20.00 -7.83 3.80
CA ALA A 164 -18.70 -7.32 3.35
C ALA A 164 -17.77 -7.03 4.53
N PHE A 165 -18.29 -6.43 5.60
CA PHE A 165 -17.49 -6.15 6.81
C PHE A 165 -17.10 -7.44 7.54
N GLU A 166 -18.02 -8.40 7.67
CA GLU A 166 -17.74 -9.70 8.27
C GLU A 166 -16.65 -10.45 7.49
N ARG A 167 -16.68 -10.37 6.15
CA ARG A 167 -15.65 -10.95 5.29
C ARG A 167 -14.32 -10.21 5.42
N TYR A 168 -14.35 -8.88 5.49
CA TYR A 168 -13.16 -8.05 5.65
C TYR A 168 -12.40 -8.40 6.94
N ILE A 169 -13.08 -8.51 8.09
CA ILE A 169 -12.44 -8.81 9.37
C ILE A 169 -11.91 -10.25 9.49
N ARG A 170 -12.26 -11.13 8.55
CA ARG A 170 -11.72 -12.50 8.47
C ARG A 170 -10.55 -12.59 7.50
N HIS A 171 -10.27 -11.54 6.73
CA HIS A 171 -9.24 -11.56 5.71
C HIS A 171 -7.89 -11.12 6.30
N PRO A 172 -6.89 -12.02 6.42
CA PRO A 172 -5.64 -11.73 7.13
C PRO A 172 -4.83 -10.60 6.50
N VAL A 173 -4.80 -10.51 5.17
CA VAL A 173 -4.09 -9.44 4.43
C VAL A 173 -4.73 -8.06 4.67
N MET A 174 -6.07 -7.97 4.62
CA MET A 174 -6.78 -6.71 4.85
C MET A 174 -6.59 -6.24 6.29
N LEU A 175 -6.66 -7.15 7.27
CA LEU A 175 -6.36 -6.83 8.66
C LEU A 175 -4.91 -6.37 8.87
N ALA A 176 -3.94 -7.03 8.23
CA ALA A 176 -2.54 -6.65 8.32
C ALA A 176 -2.31 -5.25 7.74
N SER A 177 -2.89 -4.95 6.58
CA SER A 177 -2.80 -3.63 5.97
C SER A 177 -3.49 -2.55 6.81
N LEU A 178 -4.67 -2.84 7.33
CA LEU A 178 -5.37 -1.93 8.25
C LEU A 178 -4.55 -1.65 9.51
N ALA A 179 -3.92 -2.68 10.08
CA ALA A 179 -3.05 -2.52 11.25
C ALA A 179 -1.85 -1.61 10.93
N VAL A 180 -1.21 -1.78 9.78
CA VAL A 180 -0.11 -0.92 9.33
C VAL A 180 -0.55 0.54 9.19
N ILE A 181 -1.70 0.77 8.56
CA ILE A 181 -2.31 2.10 8.39
C ILE A 181 -2.47 2.84 9.73
N PHE A 182 -2.80 2.12 10.81
CA PHE A 182 -2.95 2.72 12.14
C PHE A 182 -1.66 2.80 12.96
N ILE A 183 -0.75 1.82 12.83
CA ILE A 183 0.47 1.76 13.64
C ILE A 183 1.52 2.77 13.17
N VAL A 184 1.72 2.90 11.85
CA VAL A 184 2.74 3.80 11.29
C VAL A 184 2.58 5.26 11.71
N PRO A 185 1.39 5.90 11.64
CA PRO A 185 1.25 7.30 12.04
C PRO A 185 1.50 7.50 13.54
N LEU A 186 1.17 6.51 14.38
CA LEU A 186 1.51 6.54 15.81
C LEU A 186 3.02 6.46 16.02
N GLY A 187 3.73 5.62 15.26
CA GLY A 187 5.18 5.51 15.29
C GLY A 187 5.86 6.81 14.84
N LEU A 188 5.40 7.40 13.74
CA LEU A 188 5.90 8.69 13.22
C LEU A 188 5.63 9.85 14.18
N LEU A 189 4.43 9.93 14.75
CA LEU A 189 4.12 10.96 15.74
C LEU A 189 4.98 10.78 17.00
N SER A 190 5.14 9.55 17.48
CA SER A 190 5.97 9.26 18.64
C SER A 190 7.44 9.61 18.39
N SER A 191 7.99 9.30 17.21
CA SER A 191 9.37 9.65 16.87
C SER A 191 9.58 11.17 16.87
N ARG A 192 8.62 11.93 16.33
CA ARG A 192 8.63 13.40 16.38
C ARG A 192 8.61 13.94 17.81
N VAL A 193 7.73 13.42 18.66
CA VAL A 193 7.64 13.82 20.07
C VAL A 193 8.94 13.51 20.84
N LEU A 194 9.61 12.42 20.49
CA LEU A 194 10.91 12.04 21.05
C LEU A 194 12.10 12.86 20.49
N GLY A 195 11.84 13.80 19.58
CA GLY A 195 12.84 14.73 19.06
C GLY A 195 13.48 14.34 17.72
N PHE A 196 12.99 13.30 17.05
CA PHE A 196 13.44 12.98 15.70
C PHE A 196 12.94 14.05 14.72
N SER A 197 13.85 14.60 13.91
CA SER A 197 13.53 15.62 12.89
C SER A 197 14.34 15.35 11.63
N PRO A 198 13.73 15.31 10.42
CA PRO A 198 14.38 14.91 9.19
C PRO A 198 15.06 16.13 8.55
N THR A 199 15.99 16.76 9.28
CA THR A 199 16.66 18.00 8.84
C THR A 199 17.68 17.77 7.71
N THR A 200 17.98 16.51 7.42
CA THR A 200 18.79 16.05 6.31
C THR A 200 17.96 15.18 5.37
N GLN A 201 18.39 15.09 4.12
CA GLN A 201 17.73 14.27 3.11
C GLN A 201 17.94 12.79 3.41
N THR A 202 19.07 12.40 4.00
CA THR A 202 19.30 11.03 4.47
C THR A 202 18.30 10.63 5.54
N PHE A 203 18.03 11.50 6.54
CA PHE A 203 17.00 11.22 7.55
C PHE A 203 15.59 11.24 6.97
N THR A 204 15.35 12.08 5.96
CA THR A 204 14.09 12.05 5.20
C THR A 204 13.89 10.70 4.50
N ALA A 205 14.93 10.13 3.90
CA ALA A 205 14.88 8.82 3.27
C ALA A 205 14.63 7.71 4.30
N LEU A 206 15.39 7.70 5.40
CA LEU A 206 15.23 6.71 6.47
C LEU A 206 13.85 6.75 7.11
N GLU A 207 13.29 7.95 7.29
CA GLU A 207 11.92 8.14 7.77
C GLU A 207 10.90 7.51 6.83
N ALA A 208 10.98 7.81 5.53
CA ALA A 208 10.05 7.27 4.54
C ALA A 208 10.16 5.74 4.42
N ILE A 209 11.38 5.19 4.43
CA ILE A 209 11.64 3.75 4.40
C ILE A 209 11.07 3.08 5.66
N ALA A 210 11.32 3.64 6.84
CA ALA A 210 10.82 3.08 8.10
C ALA A 210 9.29 3.13 8.19
N ALA A 211 8.67 4.14 7.59
CA ALA A 211 7.22 4.26 7.50
C ALA A 211 6.61 3.37 6.41
N ASN A 212 7.36 3.01 5.38
CA ASN A 212 6.90 2.13 4.31
C ASN A 212 6.94 0.67 4.79
N LEU A 213 5.82 0.24 5.33
CA LEU A 213 5.58 -1.13 5.76
C LEU A 213 4.62 -1.86 4.79
N CYS A 214 4.59 -1.46 3.52
CA CYS A 214 3.73 -2.04 2.47
C CYS A 214 4.04 -3.49 2.13
N TRP A 215 5.22 -3.98 2.51
CA TRP A 215 5.60 -5.38 2.37
C TRP A 215 4.98 -6.31 3.43
N ILE A 216 4.40 -5.78 4.53
CA ILE A 216 3.83 -6.61 5.61
C ILE A 216 2.58 -7.38 5.15
N PRO A 217 1.57 -6.77 4.52
CA PRO A 217 0.37 -7.50 4.09
C PRO A 217 0.66 -8.63 3.08
N PRO A 218 1.49 -8.44 2.03
CA PRO A 218 1.94 -9.52 1.15
C PRO A 218 2.65 -10.66 1.91
N LEU A 219 3.52 -10.33 2.87
CA LEU A 219 4.22 -11.33 3.67
C LEU A 219 3.25 -12.16 4.52
N VAL A 220 2.23 -11.52 5.09
CA VAL A 220 1.17 -12.21 5.85
C VAL A 220 0.37 -13.13 4.94
N GLY A 221 0.00 -12.70 3.73
CA GLY A 221 -0.67 -13.53 2.73
C GLY A 221 0.12 -14.81 2.43
N TRP A 222 1.38 -14.65 2.04
CA TRP A 222 2.30 -15.75 1.76
C TRP A 222 2.47 -16.73 2.94
N TYR A 223 2.51 -16.23 4.17
CA TYR A 223 2.61 -17.08 5.35
C TYR A 223 1.35 -17.92 5.60
N VAL A 224 0.18 -17.34 5.34
CA VAL A 224 -1.12 -18.04 5.49
C VAL A 224 -1.27 -19.12 4.42
N GLU A 225 -0.89 -18.84 3.18
CA GLU A 225 -0.91 -19.82 2.07
C GLU A 225 -0.05 -21.05 2.40
N ARG A 226 1.16 -20.86 2.93
CA ARG A 226 2.06 -21.97 3.29
C ARG A 226 1.60 -22.83 4.47
N LYS A 227 0.59 -22.36 5.21
CA LYS A 227 0.02 -23.08 6.36
C LYS A 227 -1.25 -23.84 6.03
N LYS A 228 -1.89 -23.56 4.90
CA LYS A 228 -2.92 -24.43 4.32
C LYS A 228 -2.24 -25.69 3.76
#